data_AF-A0A357XYK5-F1
#
_entry.id   AF-A0A357XYK5-F1
#
_cell.length_a   1.000
_cell.length_b   1.000
_cell.length_c   1.000
_cell.angle_alpha   90.00
_cell.angle_beta   90.00
_cell.angle_gamma   90.00
#
_symmetry.space_group_name_H-M   'P 1'
#
loop_
_entity.id
_entity.type
_entity.pdbx_description
1 polymer ?
#
loop_
_entity_poly.entity_id
_entity_poly.type
_entity_poly.pdbx_seq_one_letter_code
_entity_poly.pdbx_strand_id
1 'polypeptide(L)'
;MGPQNTAELLPMIGRIGGNAALEIIKDQLKMSENVNIAVRALCNWPNAVVADDLLAIAENARMSDQNKIAALRAFARVISLRDEEIGIRISGKNKVAKLRKGMGLATRVEEKRLILDRTAAVRDVDSIKFALEYIDDNDLQQNACRTIIDIAHHDNMRRPNKELFGPALDKVIERIKDNGQKERAQRYRANM
;
A
#
# COMPACT_ATOMS: atom_id res chain seq x y z
N MET A 1 2.57 26.93 -24.81
CA MET A 1 2.79 25.53 -25.24
C MET A 1 1.44 24.95 -25.60
N GLY A 2 1.32 24.22 -26.72
CA GLY A 2 0.04 23.63 -27.13
C GLY A 2 -0.39 22.45 -26.23
N PRO A 3 -1.68 22.08 -26.22
CA PRO A 3 -2.21 20.97 -25.42
C PRO A 3 -1.52 19.62 -25.73
N GLN A 4 -1.10 19.38 -26.98
CA GLN A 4 -0.37 18.15 -27.38
C GLN A 4 1.01 18.01 -26.73
N ASN A 5 1.81 19.08 -26.66
CA ASN A 5 3.14 19.03 -26.00
C ASN A 5 3.03 18.80 -24.49
N THR A 6 1.89 19.16 -23.89
CA THR A 6 1.69 18.97 -22.44
C THR A 6 1.45 17.49 -22.14
N ALA A 7 0.63 16.81 -22.95
CA ALA A 7 0.29 15.39 -22.74
C ALA A 7 1.52 14.45 -22.82
N GLU A 8 2.45 14.71 -23.73
CA GLU A 8 3.67 13.89 -23.92
C GLU A 8 4.64 13.97 -22.74
N LEU A 9 4.68 15.12 -22.03
CA LEU A 9 5.59 15.36 -20.91
C LEU A 9 5.03 14.90 -19.56
N LEU A 10 3.72 14.65 -19.46
CA LEU A 10 3.04 14.29 -18.21
C LEU A 10 3.70 13.12 -17.46
N PRO A 11 4.12 12.00 -18.09
CA PRO A 11 4.74 10.90 -17.37
C PRO A 11 6.10 11.26 -16.76
N MET A 12 6.88 12.13 -17.40
CA MET A 12 8.17 12.61 -16.87
C MET A 12 7.95 13.59 -15.72
N ILE A 13 7.03 14.54 -15.90
CA ILE A 13 6.63 15.51 -14.88
C ILE A 13 6.10 14.79 -13.63
N GLY A 14 5.31 13.72 -13.82
CA GLY A 14 4.82 12.88 -12.73
C GLY A 14 5.93 12.21 -11.92
N ARG A 15 7.10 11.92 -12.52
CA ARG A 15 8.25 11.35 -11.78
C ARG A 15 9.03 12.39 -11.00
N ILE A 16 9.09 13.63 -11.49
CA ILE A 16 9.77 14.75 -10.84
C ILE A 16 8.96 15.20 -9.62
N GLY A 17 7.64 15.27 -9.76
CA GLY A 17 6.74 15.77 -8.72
C GLY A 17 6.71 17.30 -8.64
N GLY A 18 6.16 17.82 -7.55
CA GLY A 18 6.05 19.26 -7.27
C GLY A 18 4.64 19.84 -7.50
N ASN A 19 4.32 20.95 -6.85
CA ASN A 19 2.96 21.48 -6.84
C ASN A 19 2.47 21.89 -8.24
N ALA A 20 3.28 22.59 -9.03
CA ALA A 20 2.90 23.01 -10.39
C ALA A 20 2.63 21.80 -11.31
N ALA A 21 3.44 20.76 -11.19
CA ALA A 21 3.24 19.50 -11.90
C ALA A 21 1.93 18.80 -11.51
N LEU A 22 1.59 18.84 -10.22
CA LEU A 22 0.37 18.22 -9.70
C LEU A 22 -0.88 18.93 -10.21
N GLU A 23 -0.87 20.27 -10.19
CA GLU A 23 -2.00 21.07 -10.71
C GLU A 23 -2.26 20.78 -12.19
N ILE A 24 -1.19 20.73 -13.01
CA ILE A 24 -1.31 20.36 -14.42
C ILE A 24 -1.95 18.98 -14.56
N ILE A 25 -1.47 17.97 -13.83
CA ILE A 25 -2.04 16.61 -13.90
C ILE A 25 -3.53 16.61 -13.46
N LYS A 26 -3.87 17.35 -12.40
CA LYS A 26 -5.25 17.44 -11.89
C LYS A 26 -6.21 18.08 -12.89
N ASP A 27 -5.75 19.07 -13.65
CA ASP A 27 -6.55 19.63 -14.73
C ASP A 27 -6.73 18.65 -15.89
N GLN A 28 -5.68 17.90 -16.24
CA GLN A 28 -5.77 16.88 -17.29
C GLN A 28 -6.68 15.70 -16.90
N LEU A 29 -6.83 15.38 -15.62
CA LEU A 29 -7.77 14.36 -15.13
C LEU A 29 -9.24 14.72 -15.42
N LYS A 30 -9.56 16.00 -15.61
CA LYS A 30 -10.92 16.48 -15.92
C LYS A 30 -11.25 16.34 -17.41
N MET A 31 -10.25 16.18 -18.27
CA MET A 31 -10.40 16.12 -19.72
C MET A 31 -10.50 14.68 -20.19
N SER A 32 -11.59 14.34 -20.89
CA SER A 32 -11.92 12.98 -21.30
C SER A 32 -10.85 12.30 -22.15
N GLU A 33 -10.20 13.06 -23.03
CA GLU A 33 -9.18 12.63 -23.98
C GLU A 33 -7.84 12.33 -23.30
N ASN A 34 -7.54 12.99 -22.17
CA ASN A 34 -6.24 12.92 -21.51
C ASN A 34 -6.25 12.13 -20.20
N VAL A 35 -7.42 11.67 -19.75
CA VAL A 35 -7.60 11.00 -18.45
C VAL A 35 -6.62 9.84 -18.23
N ASN A 36 -6.40 8.99 -19.24
CA ASN A 36 -5.51 7.83 -19.12
C ASN A 36 -4.04 8.23 -18.92
N ILE A 37 -3.60 9.28 -19.62
CA ILE A 37 -2.23 9.80 -19.53
C ILE A 37 -2.03 10.49 -18.18
N ALA A 38 -3.03 11.27 -17.74
CA ALA A 38 -3.02 11.94 -16.45
C ALA A 38 -3.00 10.94 -15.27
N VAL A 39 -3.82 9.87 -15.33
CA VAL A 39 -3.77 8.78 -14.34
C VAL A 39 -2.38 8.14 -14.32
N ARG A 40 -1.80 7.83 -15.49
CA ARG A 40 -0.44 7.25 -15.56
C ARG A 40 0.60 8.18 -14.92
N ALA A 41 0.51 9.49 -15.15
CA ALA A 41 1.40 10.48 -14.55
C ALA A 41 1.26 10.50 -13.02
N LEU A 42 0.03 10.48 -12.51
CA LEU A 42 -0.25 10.42 -11.07
C LEU A 42 0.25 9.09 -10.45
N CYS A 43 0.10 7.97 -11.16
CA CYS A 43 0.61 6.68 -10.70
C CYS A 43 2.15 6.65 -10.58
N ASN A 44 2.83 7.49 -11.35
CA ASN A 44 4.29 7.66 -11.30
C ASN A 44 4.76 8.65 -10.23
N TRP A 45 3.83 9.27 -9.47
CA TRP A 45 4.17 10.29 -8.47
C TRP A 45 5.13 9.74 -7.41
N PRO A 46 6.16 10.51 -6.99
CA PRO A 46 7.22 9.97 -6.15
C PRO A 46 6.76 9.64 -4.72
N ASN A 47 5.76 10.34 -4.18
CA ASN A 47 5.41 10.28 -2.76
C ASN A 47 3.90 10.30 -2.48
N ALA A 48 3.50 10.29 -1.21
CA ALA A 48 2.10 10.10 -0.79
C ALA A 48 1.25 11.38 -0.81
N VAL A 49 1.77 12.50 -1.31
CA VAL A 49 0.97 13.73 -1.51
C VAL A 49 -0.29 13.44 -2.34
N VAL A 50 -0.20 12.49 -3.27
CA VAL A 50 -1.31 12.09 -4.17
C VAL A 50 -2.10 10.87 -3.70
N ALA A 51 -1.86 10.37 -2.48
CA ALA A 51 -2.47 9.13 -2.01
C ALA A 51 -4.00 9.17 -2.05
N ASP A 52 -4.59 10.31 -1.67
CA ASP A 52 -6.05 10.50 -1.68
C ASP A 52 -6.60 10.68 -3.10
N ASP A 53 -5.86 11.35 -3.99
CA ASP A 53 -6.21 11.45 -5.40
C ASP A 53 -6.22 10.05 -6.07
N LEU A 54 -5.25 9.19 -5.75
CA LEU A 54 -5.18 7.81 -6.24
C LEU A 54 -6.32 6.93 -5.72
N LEU A 55 -6.68 7.07 -4.43
CA LEU A 55 -7.84 6.37 -3.89
C LEU A 55 -9.15 6.82 -4.55
N ALA A 56 -9.29 8.13 -4.80
CA ALA A 56 -10.46 8.66 -5.50
C ALA A 56 -10.59 8.09 -6.92
N ILE A 57 -9.48 7.90 -7.65
CA ILE A 57 -9.50 7.23 -8.97
C ILE A 57 -9.93 5.77 -8.84
N ALA A 58 -9.40 5.03 -7.86
CA ALA A 58 -9.75 3.63 -7.63
C ALA A 58 -11.23 3.44 -7.25
N GLU A 59 -11.82 4.40 -6.54
CA GLU A 59 -13.23 4.38 -6.10
C GLU A 59 -14.21 4.88 -7.19
N ASN A 60 -13.73 5.63 -8.18
CA ASN A 60 -14.59 6.26 -9.17
C ASN A 60 -15.17 5.27 -10.18
N ALA A 61 -16.49 5.06 -10.12
CA ALA A 61 -17.23 4.14 -11.00
C ALA A 61 -17.06 4.42 -12.51
N ARG A 62 -16.78 5.67 -12.90
CA ARG A 62 -16.58 6.07 -14.30
C ARG A 62 -15.18 5.76 -14.83
N MET A 63 -14.21 5.45 -13.95
CA MET A 63 -12.87 5.07 -14.36
C MET A 63 -12.84 3.64 -14.91
N SER A 64 -12.02 3.43 -15.94
CA SER A 64 -11.75 2.08 -16.44
C SER A 64 -11.09 1.22 -15.36
N ASP A 65 -11.32 -0.09 -15.41
CA ASP A 65 -10.70 -1.02 -14.45
C ASP A 65 -9.18 -0.98 -14.50
N GLN A 66 -8.60 -0.76 -15.70
CA GLN A 66 -7.17 -0.56 -15.85
C GLN A 66 -6.66 0.64 -15.04
N ASN A 67 -7.37 1.77 -15.08
CA ASN A 67 -7.01 2.97 -14.32
C ASN A 67 -7.18 2.75 -12.82
N LYS A 68 -8.28 2.10 -12.40
CA LYS A 68 -8.52 1.79 -10.98
C LYS A 68 -7.41 0.89 -10.42
N ILE A 69 -7.06 -0.18 -11.14
CA ILE A 69 -5.98 -1.10 -10.74
C ILE A 69 -4.64 -0.37 -10.67
N ALA A 70 -4.31 0.43 -11.70
CA ALA A 70 -3.07 1.19 -11.72
C ALA A 70 -2.98 2.17 -10.53
N ALA A 71 -4.06 2.90 -10.27
CA ALA A 71 -4.14 3.85 -9.16
C ALA A 71 -4.02 3.15 -7.80
N LEU A 72 -4.67 2.01 -7.62
CA LEU A 72 -4.60 1.26 -6.37
C LEU A 72 -3.20 0.70 -6.08
N ARG A 73 -2.51 0.19 -7.12
CA ARG A 73 -1.11 -0.25 -6.99
C ARG A 73 -0.17 0.91 -6.66
N ALA A 74 -0.35 2.06 -7.33
CA ALA A 74 0.44 3.26 -7.07
C ALA A 74 0.16 3.80 -5.66
N PHE A 75 -1.09 3.80 -5.22
CA PHE A 75 -1.51 4.19 -3.87
C PHE A 75 -0.79 3.32 -2.83
N ALA A 76 -0.87 2.00 -2.96
CA ALA A 76 -0.22 1.07 -2.03
C ALA A 76 1.31 1.29 -1.96
N ARG A 77 1.94 1.64 -3.09
CA ARG A 77 3.36 2.01 -3.14
C ARG A 77 3.64 3.30 -2.36
N VAL A 78 2.92 4.39 -2.64
CA VAL A 78 3.25 5.69 -2.05
C VAL A 78 2.91 5.78 -0.56
N ILE A 79 1.80 5.18 -0.13
CA ILE A 79 1.36 5.27 1.27
C ILE A 79 2.22 4.45 2.24
N SER A 80 2.94 3.46 1.71
CA SER A 80 3.84 2.58 2.46
C SER A 80 5.30 3.05 2.47
N LEU A 81 5.58 4.24 1.91
CA LEU A 81 6.91 4.85 1.97
C LEU A 81 7.32 5.17 3.41
N ARG A 82 8.65 5.18 3.61
CA ARG A 82 9.27 5.58 4.88
C ARG A 82 9.01 7.05 5.16
N ASP A 83 9.13 7.44 6.41
CA ASP A 83 8.76 8.78 6.86
C ASP A 83 9.59 9.89 6.20
N GLU A 84 10.82 9.60 5.77
CA GLU A 84 11.67 10.55 5.04
C GLU A 84 11.26 10.72 3.56
N GLU A 85 10.57 9.73 2.99
CA GLU A 85 10.24 9.65 1.56
C GLU A 85 8.76 9.99 1.28
N ILE A 86 7.91 9.89 2.30
CA ILE A 86 6.45 9.93 2.15
C ILE A 86 5.90 11.31 1.75
N GLY A 87 6.65 12.39 2.00
CA GLY A 87 6.29 13.75 1.55
C GLY A 87 5.10 14.40 2.26
N ILE A 88 4.46 13.71 3.21
CA ILE A 88 3.36 14.23 4.05
C ILE A 88 3.53 13.77 5.49
N ARG A 89 3.03 14.55 6.45
CA ARG A 89 2.95 14.10 7.85
C ARG A 89 1.73 13.19 8.02
N ILE A 90 1.97 11.90 8.28
CA ILE A 90 0.91 10.92 8.53
C ILE A 90 1.38 9.86 9.53
N SER A 91 0.54 9.52 10.51
CA SER A 91 0.85 8.49 11.50
C SER A 91 0.77 7.08 10.91
N GLY A 92 1.46 6.11 11.52
CA GLY A 92 1.37 4.69 11.17
C GLY A 92 -0.07 4.21 11.13
N LYS A 93 -0.83 4.40 12.21
CA LYS A 93 -2.28 4.14 12.28
C LYS A 93 -3.08 4.69 11.09
N ASN A 94 -2.83 5.94 10.67
CA ASN A 94 -3.52 6.52 9.53
C ASN A 94 -3.07 5.92 8.19
N LYS A 95 -1.80 5.52 8.04
CA LYS A 95 -1.34 4.73 6.87
C LYS A 95 -2.09 3.39 6.80
N VAL A 96 -2.21 2.67 7.93
CA VAL A 96 -2.95 1.40 8.00
C VAL A 96 -4.43 1.60 7.66
N ALA A 97 -5.07 2.64 8.19
CA ALA A 97 -6.46 2.94 7.87
C ALA A 97 -6.67 3.20 6.36
N LYS A 98 -5.75 3.92 5.71
CA LYS A 98 -5.80 4.11 4.25
C LYS A 98 -5.55 2.81 3.49
N LEU A 99 -4.60 1.96 3.92
CA LEU A 99 -4.37 0.63 3.32
C LEU A 99 -5.62 -0.27 3.43
N ARG A 100 -6.32 -0.25 4.56
CA ARG A 100 -7.62 -0.91 4.74
C ARG A 100 -8.67 -0.40 3.76
N LYS A 101 -8.77 0.92 3.57
CA LYS A 101 -9.66 1.49 2.53
C LYS A 101 -9.29 0.96 1.15
N GLY A 102 -8.00 0.96 0.79
CA GLY A 102 -7.53 0.39 -0.47
C GLY A 102 -7.88 -1.09 -0.63
N MET A 103 -7.77 -1.88 0.43
CA MET A 103 -8.14 -3.31 0.43
C MET A 103 -9.62 -3.53 0.12
N GLY A 104 -10.50 -2.67 0.62
CA GLY A 104 -11.94 -2.70 0.30
C GLY A 104 -12.25 -2.35 -1.15
N LEU A 105 -11.38 -1.58 -1.82
CA LEU A 105 -11.52 -1.23 -3.24
C LEU A 105 -10.91 -2.29 -4.19
N ALA A 106 -10.06 -3.18 -3.67
CA ALA A 106 -9.39 -4.19 -4.47
C ALA A 106 -10.36 -5.30 -4.91
N THR A 107 -10.67 -5.35 -6.21
CA THR A 107 -11.55 -6.38 -6.79
C THR A 107 -10.82 -7.68 -7.09
N ARG A 108 -9.50 -7.62 -7.36
CA ARG A 108 -8.69 -8.79 -7.67
C ARG A 108 -7.74 -9.16 -6.53
N VAL A 109 -7.40 -10.45 -6.48
CA VAL A 109 -6.51 -11.00 -5.45
C VAL A 109 -5.11 -10.39 -5.50
N GLU A 110 -4.61 -10.01 -6.68
CA GLU A 110 -3.25 -9.48 -6.83
C GLU A 110 -3.08 -8.13 -6.12
N GLU A 111 -4.08 -7.25 -6.19
CA GLU A 111 -4.05 -5.98 -5.47
C GLU A 111 -4.23 -6.18 -3.96
N LYS A 112 -5.07 -7.14 -3.55
CA LYS A 112 -5.21 -7.50 -2.13
C LYS A 112 -3.88 -8.02 -1.55
N ARG A 113 -3.20 -8.91 -2.27
CA ARG A 113 -1.87 -9.43 -1.93
C ARG A 113 -0.84 -8.31 -1.83
N LEU A 114 -0.81 -7.41 -2.83
CA LEU A 114 0.08 -6.26 -2.82
C LEU A 114 -0.15 -5.37 -1.59
N ILE A 115 -1.41 -5.08 -1.24
CA ILE A 115 -1.73 -4.22 -0.09
C ILE A 115 -1.28 -4.86 1.22
N LEU A 116 -1.47 -6.17 1.39
CA LEU A 116 -0.92 -6.89 2.55
C LEU A 116 0.60 -6.79 2.59
N ASP A 117 1.29 -7.11 1.49
CA ASP A 117 2.75 -7.04 1.46
C ASP A 117 3.26 -5.62 1.76
N ARG A 118 2.57 -4.57 1.29
CA ARG A 118 2.91 -3.17 1.59
C ARG A 118 2.61 -2.76 3.03
N THR A 119 1.69 -3.44 3.71
CA THR A 119 1.39 -3.20 5.14
C THR A 119 2.60 -3.51 6.02
N ALA A 120 3.47 -4.44 5.62
CA ALA A 120 4.68 -4.80 6.37
C ALA A 120 5.64 -3.62 6.59
N ALA A 121 5.64 -2.63 5.69
CA ALA A 121 6.47 -1.43 5.82
C ALA A 121 5.94 -0.43 6.87
N VAL A 122 4.69 -0.56 7.30
CA VAL A 122 4.07 0.34 8.28
C VAL A 122 4.24 -0.24 9.68
N ARG A 123 5.19 0.31 10.45
CA ARG A 123 5.51 -0.13 11.82
C ARG A 123 4.50 0.42 12.84
N ASP A 124 3.29 -0.14 12.81
CA ASP A 124 2.21 0.20 13.73
C ASP A 124 1.51 -1.08 14.21
N VAL A 125 0.97 -1.05 15.43
CA VAL A 125 0.25 -2.18 16.02
C VAL A 125 -1.02 -2.48 15.23
N ASP A 126 -1.61 -1.51 14.54
CA ASP A 126 -2.78 -1.77 13.71
C ASP A 126 -2.43 -2.55 12.42
N SER A 127 -1.16 -2.57 11.99
CA SER A 127 -0.69 -3.34 10.83
C SER A 127 -0.79 -4.85 11.07
N ILE A 128 -0.42 -5.33 12.27
CA ILE A 128 -0.55 -6.76 12.59
C ILE A 128 -2.02 -7.17 12.72
N LYS A 129 -2.86 -6.31 13.34
CA LYS A 129 -4.31 -6.55 13.42
C LYS A 129 -4.93 -6.64 12.02
N PHE A 130 -4.51 -5.77 11.11
CA PHE A 130 -4.97 -5.79 9.73
C PHE A 130 -4.57 -7.07 9.00
N ALA A 131 -3.31 -7.49 9.11
CA ALA A 131 -2.87 -8.75 8.50
C ALA A 131 -3.61 -9.96 9.08
N LEU A 132 -3.88 -9.97 10.39
CA LEU A 132 -4.62 -11.04 11.07
C LEU A 132 -6.05 -11.24 10.56
N GLU A 133 -6.68 -10.25 9.95
CA GLU A 133 -8.02 -10.41 9.35
C GLU A 133 -8.02 -11.34 8.14
N TYR A 134 -6.87 -11.52 7.49
CA TYR A 134 -6.73 -12.31 6.25
C TYR A 134 -5.90 -13.57 6.44
N ILE A 135 -5.57 -13.94 7.68
CA ILE A 135 -4.73 -15.11 7.97
C ILE A 135 -5.43 -16.44 7.69
N ASP A 136 -6.76 -16.44 7.63
CA ASP A 136 -7.61 -17.60 7.35
C ASP A 136 -8.21 -17.57 5.93
N ASP A 137 -7.89 -16.54 5.14
CA ASP A 137 -8.27 -16.43 3.73
C ASP A 137 -7.29 -17.24 2.87
N ASN A 138 -7.76 -18.27 2.16
CA ASN A 138 -6.90 -19.18 1.39
C ASN A 138 -6.05 -18.46 0.32
N ASP A 139 -6.56 -17.37 -0.25
CA ASP A 139 -5.89 -16.61 -1.29
C ASP A 139 -4.87 -15.60 -0.73
N LEU A 140 -5.03 -15.19 0.52
CA LEU A 140 -4.26 -14.11 1.16
C LEU A 140 -3.42 -14.55 2.36
N GLN A 141 -3.66 -15.75 2.89
CA GLN A 141 -3.06 -16.28 4.12
C GLN A 141 -1.53 -16.17 4.10
N GLN A 142 -0.88 -16.50 2.99
CA GLN A 142 0.58 -16.48 2.93
C GLN A 142 1.13 -15.04 2.94
N ASN A 143 0.43 -14.07 2.34
CA ASN A 143 0.77 -12.65 2.40
C ASN A 143 0.55 -12.10 3.82
N ALA A 144 -0.57 -12.44 4.45
CA ALA A 144 -0.85 -12.09 5.84
C ALA A 144 0.25 -12.63 6.79
N CYS A 145 0.62 -13.90 6.64
CA CYS A 145 1.66 -14.51 7.46
C CYS A 145 3.02 -13.81 7.28
N ARG A 146 3.47 -13.58 6.03
CA ARG A 146 4.72 -12.86 5.77
C ARG A 146 4.70 -11.45 6.37
N THR A 147 3.59 -10.73 6.21
CA THR A 147 3.40 -9.39 6.79
C THR A 147 3.58 -9.39 8.30
N ILE A 148 2.97 -10.36 9.00
CA ILE A 148 3.10 -10.52 10.46
C ILE A 148 4.55 -10.80 10.83
N ILE A 149 5.24 -11.70 10.12
CA ILE A 149 6.65 -12.05 10.37
C ILE A 149 7.56 -10.83 10.22
N ASP A 150 7.38 -10.05 9.15
CA ASP A 150 8.23 -8.90 8.86
C ASP A 150 8.00 -7.76 9.87
N ILE A 151 6.78 -7.55 10.34
CA ILE A 151 6.52 -6.61 11.44
C ILE A 151 7.14 -7.16 12.74
N ALA A 152 6.98 -8.46 13.01
CA ALA A 152 7.51 -9.12 14.20
C ALA A 152 9.04 -9.13 14.25
N HIS A 153 9.74 -8.97 13.13
CA HIS A 153 11.20 -8.80 13.11
C HIS A 153 11.67 -7.60 13.95
N HIS A 154 10.84 -6.59 14.11
CA HIS A 154 11.17 -5.38 14.87
C HIS A 154 10.89 -5.56 16.37
N ASP A 155 11.94 -5.66 17.19
CA ASP A 155 11.83 -5.88 18.63
C ASP A 155 11.03 -4.79 19.37
N ASN A 156 11.14 -3.53 18.92
CA ASN A 156 10.36 -2.41 19.46
C ASN A 156 8.86 -2.51 19.15
N MET A 157 8.46 -3.27 18.14
CA MET A 157 7.07 -3.61 17.87
C MET A 157 6.65 -4.84 18.68
N ARG A 158 7.44 -5.91 18.64
CA ARG A 158 7.08 -7.21 19.20
C ARG A 158 7.08 -7.23 20.73
N ARG A 159 8.16 -6.79 21.38
CA ARG A 159 8.36 -6.97 22.83
C ARG A 159 7.39 -6.19 23.72
N PRO A 160 7.01 -4.94 23.40
CA PRO A 160 5.99 -4.22 24.19
C PRO A 160 4.57 -4.75 23.98
N ASN A 161 4.33 -5.52 22.90
CA ASN A 161 3.00 -5.96 22.48
C ASN A 161 2.86 -7.49 22.47
N LYS A 162 3.49 -8.20 23.43
CA LYS A 162 3.55 -9.68 23.43
C LYS A 162 2.19 -10.35 23.37
N GLU A 163 1.19 -9.80 24.06
CA GLU A 163 -0.18 -10.33 24.07
C GLU A 163 -0.83 -10.36 22.68
N LEU A 164 -0.42 -9.44 21.79
CA LEU A 164 -0.87 -9.43 20.41
C LEU A 164 0.02 -10.29 19.51
N PHE A 165 1.35 -10.16 19.65
CA PHE A 165 2.30 -10.84 18.77
C PHE A 165 2.41 -12.34 19.03
N GLY A 166 2.24 -12.80 20.26
CA GLY A 166 2.36 -14.20 20.62
C GLY A 166 1.33 -15.07 19.91
N PRO A 167 0.03 -14.86 20.15
CA PRO A 167 -1.04 -15.58 19.45
C PRO A 167 -0.98 -15.40 17.92
N ALA A 168 -0.56 -14.22 17.45
CA ALA A 168 -0.39 -13.97 16.03
C ALA A 168 0.71 -14.85 15.42
N LEU A 169 1.87 -14.95 16.08
CA LEU A 169 2.98 -15.78 15.63
C LEU A 169 2.67 -17.28 15.75
N ASP A 170 1.91 -17.70 16.77
CA ASP A 170 1.44 -19.08 16.89
C ASP A 170 0.60 -19.48 15.66
N LYS A 171 -0.38 -18.66 15.31
CA LYS A 171 -1.18 -18.83 14.07
C LYS A 171 -0.34 -18.82 12.80
N VAL A 172 0.69 -17.97 12.73
CA VAL A 172 1.60 -17.93 11.58
C VAL A 172 2.38 -19.24 11.45
N ILE A 173 2.93 -19.77 12.55
CA ILE A 173 3.73 -21.01 12.54
C ILE A 173 2.91 -22.21 12.04
N GLU A 174 1.61 -22.23 12.33
CA GLU A 174 0.68 -23.26 11.85
C GLU A 174 0.40 -23.15 10.34
N ARG A 175 0.42 -21.94 9.77
CA ARG A 175 -0.15 -21.64 8.44
C ARG A 175 0.86 -21.29 7.36
N ILE A 176 2.01 -20.72 7.74
CA ILE A 176 3.05 -20.36 6.78
C ILE A 176 3.66 -21.63 6.19
N LYS A 177 3.70 -21.71 4.85
CA LYS A 177 4.21 -22.89 4.13
C LYS A 177 5.73 -22.87 3.96
N ASP A 178 6.32 -21.69 3.90
CA ASP A 178 7.76 -21.53 3.74
C ASP A 178 8.50 -21.86 5.05
N ASN A 179 9.39 -22.85 5.02
CA ASN A 179 10.12 -23.32 6.19
C ASN A 179 11.05 -22.25 6.78
N GLY A 180 11.71 -21.44 5.95
CA GLY A 180 12.59 -20.38 6.43
C GLY A 180 11.81 -19.29 7.18
N GLN A 181 10.64 -18.92 6.66
CA GLN A 181 9.71 -17.99 7.31
C GLN A 181 9.12 -18.61 8.59
N LYS A 182 8.80 -19.91 8.61
CA LYS A 182 8.35 -20.63 9.79
C LYS A 182 9.38 -20.60 10.91
N GLU A 183 10.64 -20.89 10.61
CA GLU A 183 11.75 -20.84 11.56
C GLU A 183 12.00 -19.41 12.09
N ARG A 184 11.84 -18.39 11.23
CA ARG A 184 11.87 -16.97 11.68
C ARG A 184 10.75 -16.69 12.67
N ALA A 185 9.51 -17.10 12.36
CA ALA A 185 8.37 -16.91 13.23
C ALA A 185 8.56 -17.60 14.59
N GLN A 186 9.05 -18.84 14.61
CA GLN A 186 9.37 -19.59 15.83
C GLN A 186 10.43 -18.88 16.67
N ARG A 187 11.50 -18.37 16.05
CA ARG A 187 12.53 -17.59 16.74
C ARG A 187 11.98 -16.32 17.36
N TYR A 188 11.14 -15.57 16.62
CA TYR A 188 10.52 -14.36 17.16
C TYR A 188 9.57 -14.69 18.31
N ARG A 189 8.82 -15.79 18.23
CA ARG A 189 7.90 -16.27 19.27
C ARG A 189 8.61 -16.70 20.54
N ALA A 190 9.76 -17.38 20.42
CA ALA A 190 10.58 -17.80 21.55
C ALA A 190 11.28 -16.61 22.24
N ASN A 191 11.68 -15.60 21.47
CA ASN A 191 12.41 -14.42 21.93
C ASN A 191 11.50 -13.20 22.18
N MET A 192 10.28 -13.41 22.68
CA MET A 192 9.36 -12.31 23.02
C MET A 192 9.57 -11.79 24.42
#